data_AF-A0A800MCP9-F1
#
_entry.id   AF-A0A800MCP9-F1
#
_cell.length_a   1.000
_cell.length_b   1.000
_cell.length_c   1.000
_cell.angle_alpha   90.00
_cell.angle_beta   90.00
_cell.angle_gamma   90.00
#
_symmetry.space_group_name_H-M   'P 1'
#
loop_
_entity.id
_entity.type
_entity.pdbx_description
1 polymer ?
#
loop_
_entity_poly.entity_id
_entity_poly.type
_entity_poly.pdbx_seq_one_letter_code
_entity_poly.pdbx_strand_id
1 'polypeptide(L)'
;MMLNISFRNLSISFTVLMFLQLIGLGQDVDYKKHIAPIMASKCNSCHTAKKKESDKKPKAGLVLNTPTGIRSGRVLEPGDASNSELYIRVSLPKNADDLMPPPDDGSPLSTKEVALIKKWIDDGAKFSSGSGGSLGKIPADLDARKVKSMPAREPNADAIAYLEDLGATINPVSATLPEYLSVEWISTYYKITDKEIEQILHIAANVVEADLSRTKVTNEGLKHVGKLGRLTHLNLNRTEIGDKGIEALADLQSLEWLNLYGTKVTDASMPIIAKYRDLKAVYLWNTAVTSNGLSTLRKALPEAKIVRDTDDRAGRFDNLDDPGKFDF
;
A
#
# COMPACT_ATOMS: atom_id res chain seq x y z
N MET A 1 6.72 45.24 -72.86
CA MET A 1 7.38 44.06 -72.27
C MET A 1 8.30 44.56 -71.16
N MET A 2 8.16 43.99 -69.95
CA MET A 2 9.01 44.18 -68.74
C MET A 2 8.94 45.55 -68.05
N LEU A 3 8.97 45.67 -66.73
CA LEU A 3 8.57 44.85 -65.58
C LEU A 3 8.63 45.83 -64.41
N ASN A 4 7.56 45.91 -63.63
CA ASN A 4 7.32 46.96 -62.65
C ASN A 4 7.53 46.37 -61.24
N ILE A 5 8.60 46.70 -60.52
CA ILE A 5 8.68 46.44 -59.07
C ILE A 5 9.41 47.60 -58.37
N SER A 6 8.66 48.33 -57.55
CA SER A 6 9.10 49.39 -56.64
C SER A 6 9.60 48.77 -55.34
N PHE A 7 10.81 49.12 -54.92
CA PHE A 7 11.33 48.83 -53.57
C PHE A 7 10.86 49.94 -52.61
N ARG A 8 9.99 49.59 -51.66
CA ARG A 8 9.71 50.38 -50.46
C ARG A 8 10.17 49.62 -49.23
N ASN A 9 11.05 50.27 -48.47
CA ASN A 9 11.23 50.32 -47.02
C ASN A 9 10.60 49.18 -46.18
N LEU A 10 11.36 48.59 -45.26
CA LEU A 10 11.41 49.00 -43.84
C LEU A 10 12.13 47.93 -42.99
N SER A 11 12.93 48.40 -42.05
CA SER A 11 13.76 47.68 -41.09
C SER A 11 13.09 46.44 -40.46
N ILE A 12 13.67 45.24 -40.63
CA ILE A 12 13.29 44.05 -39.85
C ILE A 12 14.34 43.88 -38.76
N SER A 13 13.96 44.31 -37.55
CA SER A 13 14.71 44.15 -36.32
C SER A 13 15.06 42.67 -36.09
N PHE A 14 16.34 42.41 -35.87
CA PHE A 14 16.89 41.10 -35.52
C PHE A 14 16.53 40.76 -34.07
N THR A 15 15.25 40.46 -33.83
CA THR A 15 14.84 39.85 -32.55
C THR A 15 14.91 38.35 -32.75
N VAL A 16 16.03 37.77 -32.31
CA VAL A 16 16.18 36.34 -32.10
C VAL A 16 15.12 35.92 -31.08
N LEU A 17 13.92 35.59 -31.57
CA LEU A 17 12.98 34.79 -30.80
C LEU A 17 13.56 33.39 -30.77
N MET A 18 14.46 33.18 -29.80
CA MET A 18 14.78 31.88 -29.25
C MET A 18 13.44 31.28 -28.84
N PHE A 19 12.82 30.52 -29.77
CA PHE A 19 11.69 29.66 -29.48
C PHE A 19 12.22 28.63 -28.50
N LEU A 20 12.09 28.99 -27.24
CA LEU A 20 12.29 28.16 -26.08
C LEU A 20 11.43 26.92 -26.33
N GLN A 21 12.09 25.84 -26.77
CA GLN A 21 11.51 24.50 -26.76
C GLN A 21 11.29 24.13 -25.29
N LEU A 22 10.18 24.60 -24.74
CA LEU A 22 9.71 24.24 -23.41
C LEU A 22 8.31 23.64 -23.55
N ILE A 23 8.26 22.55 -24.33
CA ILE A 23 7.19 21.56 -24.23
C ILE A 23 7.85 20.23 -23.88
N GLY A 24 8.23 20.12 -22.62
CA GLY A 24 8.45 18.86 -21.94
C GLY A 24 7.43 18.72 -20.83
N LEU A 25 6.13 18.80 -21.16
CA LEU A 25 5.06 18.48 -20.23
C LEU A 25 5.27 17.05 -19.73
N GLY A 26 5.46 16.91 -18.42
CA GLY A 26 5.73 15.67 -17.73
C GLY A 26 4.74 14.59 -18.15
N GLN A 27 5.25 13.57 -18.83
CA GLN A 27 4.48 12.39 -19.18
C GLN A 27 4.21 11.60 -17.90
N ASP A 28 2.95 11.21 -17.66
CA ASP A 28 2.59 10.32 -16.57
C ASP A 28 3.33 8.99 -16.70
N VAL A 29 3.95 8.55 -15.60
CA VAL A 29 4.68 7.28 -15.60
C VAL A 29 3.71 6.14 -15.27
N ASP A 30 3.23 5.47 -16.32
CA ASP A 30 2.47 4.23 -16.18
C ASP A 30 3.35 3.05 -15.77
N TYR A 31 2.95 2.33 -14.72
CA TYR A 31 3.71 1.19 -14.21
C TYR A 31 3.84 0.05 -15.22
N LYS A 32 2.74 -0.38 -15.87
CA LYS A 32 2.78 -1.52 -16.80
C LYS A 32 3.63 -1.21 -18.04
N LYS A 33 3.55 0.02 -18.53
CA LYS A 33 4.27 0.46 -19.74
C LYS A 33 5.74 0.77 -19.46
N HIS A 34 6.04 1.39 -18.33
CA HIS A 34 7.39 1.95 -18.09
C HIS A 34 8.17 1.23 -16.99
N ILE A 35 7.53 0.86 -15.88
CA ILE A 35 8.24 0.35 -14.69
C ILE A 35 8.36 -1.18 -14.68
N ALA A 36 7.28 -1.89 -14.98
CA ALA A 36 7.26 -3.35 -15.02
C ALA A 36 8.32 -3.95 -15.97
N PRO A 37 8.57 -3.38 -17.17
CA PRO A 37 9.66 -3.86 -18.04
C PRO A 37 11.05 -3.66 -17.42
N ILE A 38 11.27 -2.58 -16.68
CA ILE A 38 12.53 -2.32 -15.97
C ILE A 38 12.70 -3.38 -14.86
N MET A 39 11.68 -3.60 -14.04
CA MET A 39 11.72 -4.63 -12.99
C MET A 39 11.98 -6.03 -13.57
N ALA A 40 11.29 -6.38 -14.65
CA ALA A 40 11.45 -7.66 -15.33
C ALA A 40 12.85 -7.90 -15.85
N SER A 41 13.47 -6.88 -16.46
CA SER A 41 14.78 -7.01 -17.10
C SER A 41 15.95 -6.84 -16.12
N LYS A 42 15.80 -6.01 -15.09
CA LYS A 42 16.90 -5.62 -14.19
C LYS A 42 16.86 -6.31 -12.84
N CYS A 43 15.68 -6.64 -12.32
CA CYS A 43 15.52 -7.03 -10.91
C CYS A 43 15.07 -8.49 -10.75
N ASN A 44 14.17 -8.97 -11.59
CA ASN A 44 13.40 -10.19 -11.33
C ASN A 44 14.18 -11.50 -11.43
N SER A 45 15.34 -11.52 -12.10
CA SER A 45 16.23 -12.70 -12.13
C SER A 45 16.71 -13.09 -10.73
N CYS A 46 16.93 -12.10 -9.86
CA CYS A 46 17.38 -12.29 -8.48
C CYS A 46 16.29 -12.01 -7.44
N HIS A 47 15.33 -11.14 -7.73
CA HIS A 47 14.25 -10.72 -6.81
C HIS A 47 12.88 -11.32 -7.19
N THR A 48 12.79 -12.65 -7.32
CA THR A 48 11.55 -13.37 -7.66
C THR A 48 10.99 -14.18 -6.50
N ALA A 49 9.66 -14.27 -6.41
CA ALA A 49 8.93 -15.11 -5.45
C ALA A 49 9.08 -16.63 -5.69
N LYS A 50 9.39 -17.05 -6.92
CA LYS A 50 9.61 -18.46 -7.27
C LYS A 50 11.09 -18.68 -7.54
N LYS A 51 11.80 -19.33 -6.61
CA LYS A 51 13.22 -19.68 -6.75
C LYS A 51 13.42 -21.19 -6.78
N LYS A 52 14.36 -21.63 -7.61
CA LYS A 52 14.98 -22.95 -7.53
C LYS A 52 16.14 -22.89 -6.54
N GLU A 53 16.55 -24.04 -6.03
CA GLU A 53 17.64 -24.15 -5.06
C GLU A 53 19.00 -23.63 -5.58
N SER A 54 19.17 -23.61 -6.91
CA SER A 54 20.33 -23.05 -7.61
C SER A 54 20.33 -21.52 -7.76
N ASP A 55 19.24 -20.83 -7.45
CA ASP A 55 19.11 -19.39 -7.73
C ASP A 55 19.78 -18.55 -6.64
N LYS A 56 20.55 -17.52 -7.04
CA LYS A 56 21.16 -16.57 -6.10
C LYS A 56 20.11 -15.94 -5.18
N LYS A 57 20.37 -15.92 -3.88
CA LYS A 57 19.46 -15.36 -2.86
C LYS A 57 19.68 -13.85 -2.73
N PRO A 58 18.63 -13.02 -2.88
CA PRO A 58 18.76 -11.59 -2.67
C PRO A 58 18.95 -11.31 -1.17
N LYS A 59 19.63 -10.22 -0.84
CA LYS A 59 19.71 -9.73 0.54
C LYS A 59 18.28 -9.64 1.11
N ALA A 60 18.08 -10.16 2.32
CA ALA A 60 16.80 -10.18 3.05
C ALA A 60 15.60 -10.85 2.33
N GLY A 61 15.82 -11.70 1.31
CA GLY A 61 14.72 -12.41 0.65
C GLY A 61 13.78 -11.52 -0.17
N LEU A 62 14.24 -10.32 -0.54
CA LEU A 62 13.45 -9.30 -1.22
C LEU A 62 12.85 -9.79 -2.56
N VAL A 63 11.54 -9.64 -2.73
CA VAL A 63 10.78 -9.97 -3.94
C VAL A 63 10.35 -8.68 -4.64
N LEU A 64 10.74 -8.50 -5.91
CA LEU A 64 10.39 -7.32 -6.73
C LEU A 64 9.56 -7.67 -7.97
N ASN A 65 9.27 -8.96 -8.20
CA ASN A 65 8.46 -9.38 -9.35
C ASN A 65 6.94 -9.37 -9.12
N THR A 66 6.50 -8.90 -7.95
CA THR A 66 5.07 -8.77 -7.61
C THR A 66 4.82 -7.41 -6.94
N PRO A 67 3.64 -6.79 -7.14
CA PRO A 67 3.31 -5.54 -6.45
C PRO A 67 3.37 -5.67 -4.93
N THR A 68 2.96 -6.80 -4.36
CA THR A 68 3.03 -7.07 -2.91
C THR A 68 4.47 -7.12 -2.42
N GLY A 69 5.37 -7.77 -3.16
CA GLY A 69 6.79 -7.80 -2.83
C GLY A 69 7.43 -6.41 -2.90
N ILE A 70 7.13 -5.63 -3.95
CA ILE A 70 7.65 -4.26 -4.11
C ILE A 70 7.15 -3.33 -2.99
N ARG A 71 5.93 -3.54 -2.48
CA ARG A 71 5.37 -2.79 -1.35
C ARG A 71 5.80 -3.31 0.02
N SER A 72 6.48 -4.45 0.08
CA SER A 72 6.92 -5.01 1.35
C SER A 72 8.16 -4.28 1.89
N GLY A 73 8.28 -4.16 3.21
CA GLY A 73 9.44 -3.53 3.85
C GLY A 73 9.55 -2.01 3.64
N ARG A 74 10.80 -1.51 3.61
CA ARG A 74 11.17 -0.11 3.27
C ARG A 74 11.57 0.06 1.80
N VAL A 75 11.15 -0.86 0.94
CA VAL A 75 11.55 -0.89 -0.48
C VAL A 75 11.09 0.37 -1.21
N LEU A 76 9.89 0.85 -0.87
CA LEU A 76 9.27 1.97 -1.56
C LEU A 76 8.49 2.82 -0.56
N GLU A 77 8.74 4.12 -0.60
CA GLU A 77 8.01 5.19 0.08
C GLU A 77 7.28 6.02 -0.99
N PRO A 78 5.97 5.77 -1.23
CA PRO A 78 5.22 6.49 -2.26
C PRO A 78 5.23 8.00 -1.99
N GLY A 79 5.54 8.78 -3.02
CA GLY A 79 5.67 10.24 -2.93
C GLY A 79 7.06 10.72 -2.49
N ASP A 80 7.97 9.83 -2.12
CA ASP A 80 9.31 10.18 -1.63
C ASP A 80 10.36 9.19 -2.14
N ALA A 81 10.84 9.42 -3.37
CA ALA A 81 11.92 8.61 -3.91
C ALA A 81 13.19 8.70 -3.06
N SER A 82 13.50 9.86 -2.47
CA SER A 82 14.72 10.06 -1.69
C SER A 82 14.80 9.19 -0.43
N ASN A 83 13.65 8.79 0.13
CA ASN A 83 13.57 7.85 1.25
C ASN A 83 13.21 6.40 0.84
N SER A 84 13.03 6.13 -0.46
CA SER A 84 12.74 4.79 -0.97
C SER A 84 14.01 4.00 -1.23
N GLU A 85 14.20 2.86 -0.54
CA GLU A 85 15.39 2.00 -0.74
C GLU A 85 15.56 1.60 -2.22
N LEU A 86 14.47 1.33 -2.94
CA LEU A 86 14.53 1.05 -4.37
C LEU A 86 15.24 2.14 -5.15
N TYR A 87 14.91 3.42 -4.93
CA TYR A 87 15.54 4.53 -5.63
C TYR A 87 16.97 4.77 -5.15
N ILE A 88 17.19 4.71 -3.82
CA ILE A 88 18.51 4.87 -3.22
C ILE A 88 19.49 3.87 -3.86
N ARG A 89 19.15 2.58 -3.89
CA ARG A 89 20.05 1.51 -4.36
C ARG A 89 20.35 1.61 -5.86
N VAL A 90 19.37 1.98 -6.69
CA VAL A 90 19.58 2.07 -8.16
C VAL A 90 20.25 3.37 -8.60
N SER A 91 20.39 4.36 -7.70
CA SER A 91 21.01 5.66 -7.99
C SER A 91 22.44 5.79 -7.45
N LEU A 92 22.96 4.77 -6.75
CA LEU A 92 24.31 4.78 -6.22
C LEU A 92 25.39 4.83 -7.33
N PRO A 93 26.59 5.34 -7.01
CA PRO A 93 27.74 5.25 -7.91
C PRO A 93 28.03 3.81 -8.36
N LYS A 94 28.56 3.65 -9.58
CA LYS A 94 28.82 2.33 -10.20
C LYS A 94 29.72 1.39 -9.39
N ASN A 95 30.54 1.95 -8.50
CA ASN A 95 31.49 1.25 -7.65
C ASN A 95 31.00 1.07 -6.22
N ALA A 96 29.75 1.42 -5.89
CA ALA A 96 29.21 1.25 -4.55
C ALA A 96 28.78 -0.21 -4.33
N ASP A 97 29.19 -0.79 -3.19
CA ASP A 97 28.92 -2.19 -2.82
C ASP A 97 27.41 -2.53 -2.72
N ASP A 98 26.60 -1.50 -2.53
CA ASP A 98 25.16 -1.60 -2.33
C ASP A 98 24.34 -1.20 -3.57
N LEU A 99 25.01 -0.91 -4.69
CA LEU A 99 24.36 -0.66 -5.98
C LEU A 99 23.57 -1.88 -6.41
N MET A 100 22.33 -1.64 -6.85
CA MET A 100 21.48 -2.67 -7.43
C MET A 100 21.05 -2.29 -8.85
N PRO A 101 21.11 -3.22 -9.82
CA PRO A 101 21.73 -4.55 -9.73
C PRO A 101 23.25 -4.49 -9.50
N PRO A 102 23.85 -5.47 -8.80
CA PRO A 102 25.29 -5.52 -8.61
C PRO A 102 26.01 -5.63 -9.96
N PRO A 103 27.07 -4.86 -10.24
CA PRO A 103 27.74 -4.87 -11.54
C PRO A 103 28.23 -6.24 -12.02
N ASP A 104 28.57 -7.13 -11.09
CA ASP A 104 29.08 -8.48 -11.38
C ASP A 104 27.96 -9.46 -11.78
N ASP A 105 26.70 -9.16 -11.42
CA ASP A 105 25.55 -10.08 -11.52
C ASP A 105 24.38 -9.52 -12.32
N GLY A 106 24.42 -8.23 -12.66
CA GLY A 106 23.39 -7.54 -13.44
C GLY A 106 23.92 -6.24 -14.03
N SER A 107 23.20 -5.72 -15.03
CA SER A 107 23.54 -4.41 -15.60
C SER A 107 22.89 -3.29 -14.80
N PRO A 108 23.63 -2.26 -14.36
CA PRO A 108 23.05 -1.06 -13.77
C PRO A 108 21.98 -0.44 -14.66
N LEU A 109 21.03 0.25 -14.04
CA LEU A 109 20.01 0.98 -14.77
C LEU A 109 20.64 2.18 -15.49
N SER A 110 20.11 2.50 -16.66
CA SER A 110 20.41 3.75 -17.35
C SER A 110 19.82 4.94 -16.59
N THR A 111 20.36 6.14 -16.82
CA THR A 111 19.85 7.37 -16.22
C THR A 111 18.37 7.60 -16.50
N LYS A 112 17.87 7.18 -17.68
CA LYS A 112 16.45 7.27 -18.05
C LYS A 112 15.59 6.31 -17.24
N GLU A 113 16.04 5.07 -17.03
CA GLU A 113 15.33 4.08 -16.21
C GLU A 113 15.28 4.50 -14.74
N VAL A 114 16.39 5.01 -14.19
CA VAL A 114 16.44 5.57 -12.82
C VAL A 114 15.49 6.75 -12.68
N ALA A 115 15.44 7.66 -13.66
CA ALA A 115 14.53 8.80 -13.66
C ALA A 115 13.05 8.37 -13.73
N LEU A 116 12.71 7.33 -14.50
CA LEU A 116 11.37 6.77 -14.55
C LEU A 116 10.95 6.16 -13.20
N ILE A 117 11.83 5.39 -12.56
CA ILE A 117 11.56 4.84 -11.23
C ILE A 117 11.37 5.97 -10.20
N LYS A 118 12.26 6.98 -10.21
CA LYS A 118 12.13 8.14 -9.32
C LYS A 118 10.79 8.83 -9.49
N LYS A 119 10.45 9.19 -10.74
CA LYS A 119 9.20 9.88 -11.05
C LYS A 119 7.98 9.03 -10.69
N TRP A 120 8.00 7.73 -10.99
CA TRP A 120 6.92 6.84 -10.59
C TRP A 120 6.72 6.80 -9.07
N ILE A 121 7.81 6.75 -8.30
CA ILE A 121 7.73 6.80 -6.83
C ILE A 121 7.18 8.15 -6.36
N ASP A 122 7.76 9.26 -6.84
CA ASP A 122 7.33 10.63 -6.49
C ASP A 122 5.85 10.88 -6.87
N ASP A 123 5.36 10.26 -7.94
CA ASP A 123 3.95 10.30 -8.37
C ASP A 123 3.03 9.34 -7.56
N GLY A 124 3.54 8.75 -6.47
CA GLY A 124 2.79 7.90 -5.54
C GLY A 124 2.86 6.40 -5.85
N ALA A 125 3.84 5.95 -6.65
CA ALA A 125 4.10 4.54 -6.97
C ALA A 125 2.85 3.75 -7.41
N LYS A 126 2.06 4.34 -8.30
CA LYS A 126 0.79 3.78 -8.78
C LYS A 126 1.05 2.63 -9.76
N PHE A 127 0.48 1.45 -9.51
CA PHE A 127 0.58 0.31 -10.40
C PHE A 127 -0.61 0.30 -11.36
N SER A 128 -0.60 1.20 -12.37
CA SER A 128 -1.57 1.41 -13.47
C SER A 128 -3.05 1.11 -13.15
N SER A 129 -3.93 2.12 -13.24
CA SER A 129 -5.41 2.06 -13.14
C SER A 129 -5.98 0.73 -12.59
N GLY A 130 -6.09 0.65 -11.25
CA GLY A 130 -6.86 -0.42 -10.59
C GLY A 130 -6.06 -1.52 -9.89
N SER A 131 -4.77 -1.35 -9.57
CA SER A 131 -4.07 -2.32 -8.72
C SER A 131 -3.01 -1.69 -7.79
N GLY A 132 -3.45 -0.67 -7.05
CA GLY A 132 -3.06 -0.53 -5.63
C GLY A 132 -3.17 -1.92 -4.98
N GLY A 133 -2.25 -2.29 -4.11
CA GLY A 133 -2.17 -3.66 -3.60
C GLY A 133 -3.32 -3.95 -2.68
N SER A 134 -4.47 -4.29 -3.26
CA SER A 134 -5.58 -4.91 -2.57
C SER A 134 -5.01 -6.08 -1.79
N LEU A 135 -5.29 -6.06 -0.48
CA LEU A 135 -5.41 -7.20 0.42
C LEU A 135 -5.34 -8.50 -0.38
N GLY A 136 -4.21 -9.20 -0.31
CA GLY A 136 -3.82 -10.18 -1.33
C GLY A 136 -4.98 -11.07 -1.77
N LYS A 137 -5.36 -11.01 -3.05
CA LYS A 137 -6.52 -11.71 -3.65
C LYS A 137 -7.62 -12.02 -2.62
N ILE A 138 -8.56 -11.08 -2.48
CA ILE A 138 -9.90 -11.35 -1.97
C ILE A 138 -10.36 -12.70 -2.53
N PRO A 139 -10.73 -13.68 -1.69
CA PRO A 139 -11.42 -14.87 -2.14
C PRO A 139 -12.59 -14.44 -3.04
N ALA A 140 -12.82 -15.11 -4.17
CA ALA A 140 -13.88 -14.75 -5.12
C ALA A 140 -15.30 -14.76 -4.48
N ASP A 141 -15.40 -15.22 -3.24
CA ASP A 141 -16.51 -15.21 -2.32
C ASP A 141 -16.27 -14.23 -1.14
N LEU A 142 -16.23 -12.92 -1.42
CA LEU A 142 -17.03 -12.04 -0.55
C LEU A 142 -18.42 -12.66 -0.64
N ASP A 143 -18.89 -13.32 0.43
CA ASP A 143 -20.15 -14.04 0.40
C ASP A 143 -21.23 -12.99 0.17
N ALA A 144 -21.56 -12.80 -1.11
CA ALA A 144 -22.39 -11.71 -1.59
C ALA A 144 -23.76 -11.77 -0.90
N ARG A 145 -24.09 -12.90 -0.27
CA ARG A 145 -25.27 -13.13 0.56
C ARG A 145 -25.35 -12.26 1.82
N LYS A 146 -24.25 -11.92 2.50
CA LYS A 146 -24.29 -11.09 3.73
C LYS A 146 -24.35 -9.60 3.43
N VAL A 147 -23.48 -9.13 2.53
CA VAL A 147 -23.43 -7.74 2.09
C VAL A 147 -24.74 -7.32 1.40
N LYS A 148 -25.36 -8.19 0.58
CA LYS A 148 -26.65 -7.94 -0.12
C LYS A 148 -27.90 -7.91 0.77
N SER A 149 -27.83 -8.30 2.05
CA SER A 149 -29.02 -8.43 2.90
C SER A 149 -29.58 -7.10 3.41
N MET A 150 -28.86 -5.99 3.25
CA MET A 150 -29.29 -4.66 3.65
C MET A 150 -29.29 -3.74 2.42
N PRO A 151 -30.38 -2.97 2.15
CA PRO A 151 -30.49 -2.19 0.93
C PRO A 151 -29.31 -1.22 0.77
N ALA A 152 -28.71 -1.29 -0.41
CA ALA A 152 -27.66 -0.39 -0.86
C ALA A 152 -28.17 1.05 -0.90
N ARG A 153 -27.53 1.95 -0.14
CA ARG A 153 -27.76 3.39 -0.28
C ARG A 153 -26.72 3.94 -1.26
N GLU A 154 -27.13 4.81 -2.17
CA GLU A 154 -26.16 5.51 -3.01
C GLU A 154 -25.13 6.25 -2.13
N PRO A 155 -23.82 6.07 -2.39
CA PRO A 155 -22.80 6.79 -1.66
C PRO A 155 -22.93 8.30 -1.82
N ASN A 156 -22.62 9.04 -0.75
CA ASN A 156 -22.60 10.50 -0.80
C ASN A 156 -21.37 10.97 -1.60
N ALA A 157 -21.60 11.43 -2.85
CA ALA A 157 -20.54 11.87 -3.75
C ALA A 157 -19.72 13.06 -3.20
N ASP A 158 -20.36 14.02 -2.53
CA ASP A 158 -19.67 15.18 -1.94
C ASP A 158 -18.75 14.75 -0.80
N ALA A 159 -19.21 13.80 0.02
CA ALA A 159 -18.40 13.24 1.10
C ALA A 159 -17.21 12.42 0.57
N ILE A 160 -17.41 11.67 -0.52
CA ILE A 160 -16.33 10.96 -1.21
C ILE A 160 -15.29 11.96 -1.72
N ALA A 161 -15.71 12.96 -2.48
CA ALA A 161 -14.81 13.97 -3.03
C ALA A 161 -14.03 14.71 -1.92
N TYR A 162 -14.67 14.99 -0.79
CA TYR A 162 -14.02 15.59 0.38
C TYR A 162 -12.95 14.65 0.99
N LEU A 163 -13.26 13.37 1.17
CA LEU A 163 -12.29 12.39 1.65
C LEU A 163 -11.11 12.21 0.67
N GLU A 164 -11.37 12.25 -0.63
CA GLU A 164 -10.35 12.21 -1.67
C GLU A 164 -9.43 13.43 -1.63
N ASP A 165 -9.95 14.63 -1.37
CA ASP A 165 -9.16 15.84 -1.13
C ASP A 165 -8.27 15.72 0.12
N LEU A 166 -8.74 15.01 1.15
CA LEU A 166 -7.95 14.61 2.32
C LEU A 166 -6.95 13.47 2.02
N GLY A 167 -6.84 13.05 0.76
CA GLY A 167 -5.90 12.04 0.29
C GLY A 167 -6.35 10.60 0.48
N ALA A 168 -7.64 10.36 0.76
CA ALA A 168 -8.21 9.03 0.72
C ALA A 168 -8.30 8.53 -0.73
N THR A 169 -8.09 7.23 -0.92
CA THR A 169 -8.47 6.53 -2.13
C THR A 169 -9.72 5.74 -1.82
N ILE A 170 -10.82 6.03 -2.52
CA ILE A 170 -12.11 5.38 -2.33
C ILE A 170 -12.48 4.64 -3.60
N ASN A 171 -12.72 3.33 -3.49
CA ASN A 171 -13.10 2.52 -4.65
C ASN A 171 -14.28 1.60 -4.30
N PRO A 172 -15.14 1.28 -5.28
CA PRO A 172 -15.98 0.10 -5.19
C PRO A 172 -15.17 -1.17 -4.95
N VAL A 173 -15.61 -2.02 -4.01
CA VAL A 173 -15.00 -3.35 -3.81
C VAL A 173 -15.30 -4.31 -4.98
N SER A 174 -16.34 -4.01 -5.77
CA SER A 174 -16.67 -4.76 -6.98
C SER A 174 -17.33 -3.84 -8.01
N ALA A 175 -17.00 -4.04 -9.29
CA ALA A 175 -17.68 -3.36 -10.41
C ALA A 175 -19.18 -3.68 -10.48
N THR A 176 -19.61 -4.82 -9.92
CA THR A 176 -21.02 -5.23 -9.86
C THR A 176 -21.75 -4.77 -8.60
N LEU A 177 -21.03 -4.16 -7.64
CA LEU A 177 -21.58 -3.68 -6.37
C LEU A 177 -20.98 -2.31 -6.01
N PRO A 178 -21.24 -1.26 -6.82
CA PRO A 178 -20.61 0.07 -6.71
C PRO A 178 -20.89 0.81 -5.39
N GLU A 179 -21.92 0.41 -4.66
CA GLU A 179 -22.33 1.01 -3.38
C GLU A 179 -21.45 0.62 -2.19
N TYR A 180 -20.61 -0.42 -2.31
CA TYR A 180 -19.76 -0.88 -1.22
C TYR A 180 -18.33 -0.46 -1.49
N LEU A 181 -17.76 0.27 -0.54
CA LEU A 181 -16.54 1.02 -0.73
C LEU A 181 -15.41 0.46 0.14
N SER A 182 -14.21 0.40 -0.46
CA SER A 182 -12.95 0.39 0.26
C SER A 182 -12.44 1.82 0.43
N VAL A 183 -11.83 2.09 1.59
CA VAL A 183 -11.20 3.38 1.91
C VAL A 183 -9.78 3.15 2.37
N GLU A 184 -8.81 3.80 1.72
CA GLU A 184 -7.38 3.58 1.94
C GLU A 184 -6.59 4.89 1.87
N TRP A 185 -5.53 5.06 2.69
CA TRP A 185 -4.64 6.24 2.65
C TRP A 185 -3.21 5.89 2.26
N ILE A 186 -3.02 5.31 1.07
CA ILE A 186 -1.73 4.73 0.65
C ILE A 186 -0.59 5.76 0.61
N SER A 187 -0.83 6.97 0.09
CA SER A 187 0.24 7.97 -0.13
C SER A 187 0.31 9.05 0.95
N THR A 188 -0.62 9.02 1.91
CA THR A 188 -0.81 10.09 2.89
C THR A 188 -0.99 9.56 4.31
N TYR A 189 -0.88 8.24 4.56
CA TYR A 189 -1.12 7.60 5.86
C TYR A 189 -0.47 8.35 7.05
N TYR A 190 0.76 8.83 6.89
CA TYR A 190 1.53 9.53 7.94
C TYR A 190 0.93 10.87 8.38
N LYS A 191 -0.03 11.42 7.61
CA LYS A 191 -0.79 12.62 7.92
C LYS A 191 -2.13 12.33 8.57
N ILE A 192 -2.62 11.09 8.49
CA ILE A 192 -3.97 10.71 8.89
C ILE A 192 -4.03 10.50 10.39
N THR A 193 -4.90 11.28 11.03
CA THR A 193 -5.18 11.25 12.47
C THR A 193 -6.65 10.92 12.71
N ASP A 194 -7.07 10.88 13.97
CA ASP A 194 -8.46 10.65 14.35
C ASP A 194 -9.44 11.64 13.69
N LYS A 195 -8.98 12.86 13.38
CA LYS A 195 -9.78 13.91 12.72
C LYS A 195 -10.19 13.51 11.30
N GLU A 196 -9.25 13.00 10.51
CA GLU A 196 -9.53 12.57 9.14
C GLU A 196 -10.38 11.29 9.15
N ILE A 197 -10.14 10.38 10.10
CA ILE A 197 -10.94 9.14 10.25
C ILE A 197 -12.40 9.44 10.64
N GLU A 198 -12.66 10.47 11.43
CA GLU A 198 -14.03 10.91 11.74
C GLU A 198 -14.85 11.21 10.48
N GLN A 199 -14.21 11.72 9.42
CA GLN A 199 -14.89 12.11 8.19
C GLN A 199 -15.46 10.89 7.42
N ILE A 200 -14.95 9.68 7.68
CA ILE A 200 -15.48 8.43 7.10
C ILE A 200 -16.96 8.22 7.48
N LEU A 201 -17.41 8.81 8.60
CA LEU A 201 -18.79 8.66 9.06
C LEU A 201 -19.84 9.16 8.05
N HIS A 202 -19.47 10.10 7.17
CA HIS A 202 -20.36 10.59 6.11
C HIS A 202 -20.67 9.54 5.03
N ILE A 203 -19.86 8.48 4.95
CA ILE A 203 -20.05 7.32 4.07
C ILE A 203 -20.13 5.99 4.84
N ALA A 204 -20.39 6.02 6.15
CA ALA A 204 -20.37 4.82 7.01
C ALA A 204 -21.28 3.68 6.52
N ALA A 205 -22.39 4.01 5.88
CA ALA A 205 -23.34 3.04 5.33
C ALA A 205 -22.80 2.28 4.10
N ASN A 206 -21.67 2.71 3.54
CA ASN A 206 -21.07 2.19 2.31
C ASN A 206 -19.72 1.51 2.56
N VAL A 207 -19.00 1.86 3.63
CA VAL A 207 -17.66 1.33 3.88
C VAL A 207 -17.72 -0.14 4.35
N VAL A 208 -17.07 -1.00 3.58
CA VAL A 208 -16.93 -2.44 3.86
C VAL A 208 -15.48 -2.86 4.06
N GLU A 209 -14.53 -2.07 3.58
CA GLU A 209 -13.09 -2.29 3.76
C GLU A 209 -12.42 -0.97 4.15
N ALA A 210 -11.53 -1.01 5.15
CA ALA A 210 -10.74 0.14 5.56
C ALA A 210 -9.28 -0.25 5.78
N ASP A 211 -8.37 0.43 5.08
CA ASP A 211 -6.94 0.36 5.36
C ASP A 211 -6.48 1.64 6.05
N LEU A 212 -6.23 1.52 7.35
CA LEU A 212 -5.71 2.57 8.22
C LEU A 212 -4.28 2.27 8.66
N SER A 213 -3.59 1.37 7.96
CA SER A 213 -2.25 0.95 8.32
C SER A 213 -1.26 2.10 8.31
N ARG A 214 -0.31 2.06 9.26
CA ARG A 214 0.75 3.07 9.45
C ARG A 214 0.25 4.50 9.69
N THR A 215 -1.06 4.72 9.82
CA THR A 215 -1.62 6.03 10.16
C THR A 215 -1.31 6.39 11.60
N LYS A 216 -1.54 7.66 11.96
CA LYS A 216 -1.45 8.17 13.34
C LYS A 216 -2.78 8.03 14.09
N VAL A 217 -3.65 7.13 13.64
CA VAL A 217 -4.92 6.84 14.32
C VAL A 217 -4.66 6.28 15.71
N THR A 218 -5.44 6.74 16.68
CA THR A 218 -5.37 6.32 18.07
C THR A 218 -6.64 5.56 18.47
N ASN A 219 -6.71 5.11 19.73
CA ASN A 219 -7.92 4.46 20.25
C ASN A 219 -9.15 5.38 20.19
N GLU A 220 -8.98 6.70 20.21
CA GLU A 220 -10.09 7.65 20.05
C GLU A 220 -10.65 7.61 18.62
N GLY A 221 -9.78 7.58 17.60
CA GLY A 221 -10.17 7.41 16.20
C GLY A 221 -10.97 6.13 15.94
N LEU A 222 -10.63 5.03 16.63
CA LEU A 222 -11.34 3.75 16.49
C LEU A 222 -12.80 3.78 16.96
N LYS A 223 -13.19 4.76 17.79
CA LYS A 223 -14.61 4.98 18.13
C LYS A 223 -15.45 5.39 16.92
N HIS A 224 -14.83 6.02 15.91
CA HIS A 224 -15.49 6.33 14.64
C HIS A 224 -15.53 5.08 13.76
N VAL A 225 -14.44 4.30 13.71
CA VAL A 225 -14.37 3.03 12.96
C VAL A 225 -15.39 2.00 13.46
N GLY A 226 -15.64 1.94 14.77
CA GLY A 226 -16.66 1.08 15.36
C GLY A 226 -18.10 1.37 14.89
N LYS A 227 -18.35 2.53 14.27
CA LYS A 227 -19.65 2.89 13.68
C LYS A 227 -19.80 2.41 12.23
N LEU A 228 -18.76 1.85 11.62
CA LEU A 228 -18.78 1.29 10.27
C LEU A 228 -19.38 -0.14 10.30
N GLY A 229 -20.68 -0.25 10.61
CA GLY A 229 -21.34 -1.53 10.89
C GLY A 229 -21.34 -2.58 9.75
N ARG A 230 -20.82 -2.23 8.58
CA ARG A 230 -20.66 -3.13 7.41
C ARG A 230 -19.21 -3.54 7.18
N LEU A 231 -18.28 -3.13 8.04
CA LEU A 231 -16.86 -3.40 7.88
C LEU A 231 -16.59 -4.90 7.95
N THR A 232 -15.98 -5.42 6.90
CA THR A 232 -15.58 -6.83 6.76
C THR A 232 -14.07 -6.99 6.82
N HIS A 233 -13.32 -6.01 6.32
CA HIS A 233 -11.87 -6.00 6.32
C HIS A 233 -11.34 -4.73 6.97
N LEU A 234 -10.48 -4.90 7.96
CA LEU A 234 -9.85 -3.79 8.66
C LEU A 234 -8.34 -4.03 8.80
N ASN A 235 -7.55 -3.14 8.21
CA ASN A 235 -6.11 -3.12 8.38
C ASN A 235 -5.68 -2.00 9.33
N LEU A 236 -5.11 -2.36 10.48
CA LEU A 236 -4.60 -1.44 11.50
C LEU A 236 -3.09 -1.61 11.70
N ASN A 237 -2.40 -2.29 10.79
CA ASN A 237 -1.03 -2.68 11.06
C ASN A 237 -0.11 -1.46 11.26
N ARG A 238 0.81 -1.56 12.21
CA ARG A 238 1.76 -0.51 12.59
C ARG A 238 1.08 0.82 12.95
N THR A 239 -0.03 0.75 13.67
CA THR A 239 -0.69 1.90 14.32
C THR A 239 -0.45 1.87 15.82
N GLU A 240 -0.84 2.92 16.54
CA GLU A 240 -0.70 2.97 18.01
C GLU A 240 -1.85 2.30 18.77
N ILE A 241 -2.70 1.53 18.08
CA ILE A 241 -3.90 0.92 18.65
C ILE A 241 -3.54 -0.10 19.74
N GLY A 242 -4.26 -0.04 20.86
CA GLY A 242 -4.20 -1.01 21.95
C GLY A 242 -5.58 -1.57 22.30
N ASP A 243 -5.70 -2.23 23.44
CA ASP A 243 -6.93 -2.97 23.80
C ASP A 243 -8.18 -2.09 23.87
N LYS A 244 -8.06 -0.83 24.30
CA LYS A 244 -9.17 0.15 24.29
C LYS A 244 -9.69 0.45 22.88
N GLY A 245 -8.80 0.42 21.88
CA GLY A 245 -9.20 0.58 20.49
C GLY A 245 -9.97 -0.63 19.99
N ILE A 246 -9.57 -1.85 20.38
CA ILE A 246 -10.31 -3.09 20.05
C ILE A 246 -11.66 -3.14 20.75
N GLU A 247 -11.77 -2.63 21.98
CA GLU A 247 -13.05 -2.48 22.68
C GLU A 247 -14.05 -1.62 21.90
N ALA A 248 -13.59 -0.54 21.27
CA ALA A 248 -14.43 0.30 20.43
C ALA A 248 -14.95 -0.41 19.15
N LEU A 249 -14.38 -1.56 18.78
CA LEU A 249 -14.77 -2.34 17.61
C LEU A 249 -15.69 -3.53 17.94
N ALA A 250 -16.06 -3.72 19.22
CA ALA A 250 -16.75 -4.93 19.69
C ALA A 250 -18.04 -5.27 18.93
N ASP A 251 -18.72 -4.26 18.38
CA ASP A 251 -20.00 -4.42 17.67
C ASP A 251 -19.84 -4.69 16.16
N LEU A 252 -18.61 -4.73 15.62
CA LEU A 252 -18.33 -5.03 14.20
C LEU A 252 -18.43 -6.53 13.89
N GLN A 253 -19.62 -7.09 14.04
CA GLN A 253 -19.88 -8.53 13.92
C GLN A 253 -19.67 -9.08 12.50
N SER A 254 -19.58 -8.23 11.48
CA SER A 254 -19.31 -8.60 10.09
C SER A 254 -17.82 -8.69 9.74
N LEU A 255 -16.91 -8.45 10.68
CA LEU A 255 -15.47 -8.55 10.42
C LEU A 255 -15.07 -9.99 10.07
N GLU A 256 -14.49 -10.14 8.88
CA GLU A 256 -13.94 -11.39 8.36
C GLU A 256 -12.40 -11.38 8.40
N TRP A 257 -11.78 -10.20 8.26
CA TRP A 257 -10.34 -10.05 8.23
C TRP A 257 -9.89 -8.86 9.07
N LEU A 258 -8.96 -9.13 10.00
CA LEU A 258 -8.44 -8.12 10.90
C LEU A 258 -6.91 -8.21 11.01
N ASN A 259 -6.22 -7.12 10.69
CA ASN A 259 -4.77 -7.07 10.82
C ASN A 259 -4.32 -6.11 11.91
N LEU A 260 -3.75 -6.67 12.97
CA LEU A 260 -3.24 -5.98 14.14
C LEU A 260 -1.71 -6.07 14.23
N TYR A 261 -1.03 -6.43 13.14
CA TYR A 261 0.42 -6.56 13.13
C TYR A 261 1.11 -5.29 13.62
N GLY A 262 2.03 -5.40 14.58
CA GLY A 262 2.80 -4.27 15.08
C GLY A 262 1.99 -3.22 15.85
N THR A 263 0.85 -3.63 16.43
CA THR A 263 0.04 -2.77 17.32
C THR A 263 0.32 -3.08 18.80
N LYS A 264 -0.24 -2.28 19.71
CA LYS A 264 -0.05 -2.37 21.18
C LYS A 264 -1.08 -3.29 21.85
N VAL A 265 -1.77 -4.17 21.11
CA VAL A 265 -2.79 -5.09 21.65
C VAL A 265 -2.17 -6.20 22.50
N THR A 266 -2.90 -6.62 23.53
CA THR A 266 -2.50 -7.67 24.48
C THR A 266 -3.56 -8.78 24.54
N ASP A 267 -3.37 -9.74 25.45
CA ASP A 267 -4.36 -10.79 25.73
C ASP A 267 -5.74 -10.23 26.12
N ALA A 268 -5.81 -8.99 26.62
CA ALA A 268 -7.08 -8.35 27.00
C ALA A 268 -8.02 -8.13 25.80
N SER A 269 -7.48 -8.06 24.57
CA SER A 269 -8.30 -7.98 23.35
C SER A 269 -8.93 -9.32 22.95
N MET A 270 -8.40 -10.47 23.40
CA MET A 270 -8.81 -11.79 22.89
C MET A 270 -10.27 -12.14 23.15
N PRO A 271 -10.87 -11.86 24.34
CA PRO A 271 -12.29 -12.11 24.58
C PRO A 271 -13.21 -11.31 23.66
N ILE A 272 -12.74 -10.16 23.15
CA ILE A 272 -13.51 -9.32 22.21
C ILE A 272 -13.40 -9.89 20.81
N ILE A 273 -12.19 -10.17 20.34
CA ILE A 273 -11.95 -10.77 19.01
C ILE A 273 -12.66 -12.13 18.88
N ALA A 274 -12.71 -12.92 19.96
CA ALA A 274 -13.42 -14.19 20.03
C ALA A 274 -14.95 -14.08 19.79
N LYS A 275 -15.53 -12.88 19.85
CA LYS A 275 -16.95 -12.64 19.54
C LYS A 275 -17.22 -12.49 18.05
N TYR A 276 -16.22 -12.17 17.22
CA TYR A 276 -16.37 -12.02 15.78
C TYR A 276 -16.60 -13.38 15.13
N ARG A 277 -17.86 -13.79 15.02
CA ARG A 277 -18.26 -15.15 14.56
C ARG A 277 -17.89 -15.44 13.11
N ASP A 278 -17.74 -14.38 12.31
CA ASP A 278 -17.43 -14.46 10.89
C ASP A 278 -15.93 -14.28 10.59
N LEU A 279 -15.09 -14.12 11.62
CA LEU A 279 -13.68 -13.85 11.44
C LEU A 279 -12.99 -15.05 10.79
N LYS A 280 -12.51 -14.87 9.56
CA LYS A 280 -11.78 -15.86 8.78
C LYS A 280 -10.28 -15.75 8.99
N ALA A 281 -9.75 -14.55 9.24
CA ALA A 281 -8.33 -14.35 9.47
C ALA A 281 -8.03 -13.20 10.44
N VAL A 282 -7.04 -13.42 11.31
CA VAL A 282 -6.51 -12.40 12.20
C VAL A 282 -5.00 -12.46 12.29
N TYR A 283 -4.35 -11.31 12.16
CA TYR A 283 -2.88 -11.18 12.18
C TYR A 283 -2.46 -10.45 13.46
N LEU A 284 -1.68 -11.14 14.29
CA LEU A 284 -1.29 -10.71 15.64
C LEU A 284 0.25 -10.66 15.81
N TRP A 285 0.99 -10.75 14.71
CA TRP A 285 2.46 -10.71 14.77
C TRP A 285 2.95 -9.37 15.32
N ASN A 286 4.07 -9.38 16.06
CA ASN A 286 4.65 -8.20 16.69
C ASN A 286 3.62 -7.43 17.58
N THR A 287 2.83 -8.17 18.36
CA THR A 287 1.93 -7.63 19.39
C THR A 287 2.33 -8.18 20.76
N ALA A 288 1.73 -7.66 21.83
CA ALA A 288 1.95 -8.16 23.19
C ALA A 288 1.01 -9.32 23.58
N VAL A 289 0.31 -9.93 22.61
CA VAL A 289 -0.49 -11.14 22.83
C VAL A 289 0.44 -12.29 23.20
N THR A 290 0.12 -13.07 24.23
CA THR A 290 0.89 -14.23 24.69
C THR A 290 0.35 -15.53 24.11
N SER A 291 1.08 -16.64 24.28
CA SER A 291 0.62 -17.96 23.86
C SER A 291 -0.73 -18.36 24.50
N ASN A 292 -1.01 -17.87 25.71
CA ASN A 292 -2.29 -18.07 26.38
C ASN A 292 -3.44 -17.33 25.66
N GLY A 293 -3.19 -16.07 25.25
CA GLY A 293 -4.13 -15.32 24.43
C GLY A 293 -4.48 -16.02 23.13
N LEU A 294 -3.46 -16.55 22.41
CA LEU A 294 -3.72 -17.34 21.21
C LEU A 294 -4.51 -18.61 21.49
N SER A 295 -4.16 -19.34 22.55
CA SER A 295 -4.83 -20.59 22.88
C SER A 295 -6.32 -20.34 23.10
N THR A 296 -6.64 -19.24 23.79
CA THR A 296 -8.03 -18.77 23.97
C THR A 296 -8.68 -18.48 22.62
N LEU A 297 -8.01 -17.75 21.73
CA LEU A 297 -8.57 -17.37 20.44
C LEU A 297 -8.77 -18.57 19.50
N ARG A 298 -7.80 -19.49 19.42
CA ARG A 298 -7.87 -20.73 18.62
C ARG A 298 -8.99 -21.65 19.08
N LYS A 299 -9.27 -21.69 20.38
CA LYS A 299 -10.41 -22.45 20.93
C LYS A 299 -11.75 -21.82 20.57
N ALA A 300 -11.82 -20.48 20.58
CA ALA A 300 -13.05 -19.75 20.31
C ALA A 300 -13.39 -19.64 18.82
N LEU A 301 -12.37 -19.60 17.95
CA LEU A 301 -12.48 -19.43 16.51
C LEU A 301 -11.69 -20.54 15.79
N PRO A 302 -12.13 -21.80 15.84
CA PRO A 302 -11.37 -22.96 15.34
C PRO A 302 -11.14 -22.94 13.82
N GLU A 303 -12.03 -22.29 13.06
CA GLU A 303 -11.94 -22.16 11.60
C GLU A 303 -11.16 -20.92 11.15
N ALA A 304 -10.87 -19.99 12.08
CA ALA A 304 -10.18 -18.75 11.74
C ALA A 304 -8.67 -18.97 11.62
N LYS A 305 -8.07 -18.44 10.57
CA LYS A 305 -6.62 -18.37 10.42
C LYS A 305 -6.04 -17.32 11.38
N ILE A 306 -5.47 -17.79 12.48
CA ILE A 306 -4.79 -16.95 13.48
C ILE A 306 -3.29 -16.97 13.21
N VAL A 307 -2.73 -15.84 12.75
CA VAL A 307 -1.32 -15.69 12.36
C VAL A 307 -0.56 -14.93 13.44
N ARG A 308 0.43 -15.57 14.08
CA ARG A 308 1.27 -14.96 15.14
C ARG A 308 2.74 -14.82 14.77
N ASP A 309 3.30 -15.78 14.08
CA ASP A 309 4.70 -15.80 13.68
C ASP A 309 4.79 -16.08 12.19
N THR A 310 5.97 -15.87 11.60
CA THR A 310 6.18 -16.05 10.16
C THR A 310 6.14 -17.53 9.73
N ASP A 311 5.96 -18.45 10.69
CA ASP A 311 6.18 -19.89 10.50
C ASP A 311 4.96 -20.81 10.81
N ASP A 312 3.73 -20.31 10.69
CA ASP A 312 2.57 -21.16 10.38
C ASP A 312 2.51 -21.40 8.85
N ARG A 313 3.56 -22.00 8.26
CA ARG A 313 3.69 -22.41 6.84
C ARG A 313 3.13 -21.44 5.78
N ALA A 314 3.27 -20.14 6.02
CA ALA A 314 3.06 -19.10 5.03
C ALA A 314 3.85 -17.85 5.43
N GLY A 315 5.07 -17.73 4.90
CA GLY A 315 5.76 -16.45 4.79
C GLY A 315 6.86 -16.20 5.82
N ARG A 316 7.90 -17.03 5.79
CA ARG A 316 9.23 -16.86 6.39
C ARG A 316 9.75 -15.41 6.29
N PHE A 317 9.76 -14.70 7.41
CA PHE A 317 10.45 -13.41 7.61
C PHE A 317 11.03 -13.33 9.04
N ASP A 318 11.73 -14.37 9.46
CA ASP A 318 12.48 -14.35 10.73
C ASP A 318 13.95 -14.03 10.45
N ASN A 319 14.33 -12.77 10.73
CA ASN A 319 15.54 -12.35 11.44
C ASN A 319 15.92 -10.91 11.07
N LEU A 320 15.24 -9.97 11.71
CA LEU A 320 15.78 -8.64 11.96
C LEU A 320 15.31 -8.29 13.37
N ASP A 321 16.19 -8.52 14.36
CA ASP A 321 16.24 -7.89 15.71
C ASP A 321 16.79 -8.86 16.77
N ASP A 322 18.00 -9.41 16.57
CA ASP A 322 18.87 -9.80 17.69
C ASP A 322 20.03 -8.80 17.77
N PRO A 323 19.96 -7.80 18.68
CA PRO A 323 21.01 -6.80 18.85
C PRO A 323 22.16 -7.26 19.74
N GLY A 324 22.35 -8.56 20.01
CA GLY A 324 23.47 -8.95 20.87
C GLY A 324 23.87 -10.41 20.86
N LYS A 325 24.63 -10.84 19.85
CA LYS A 325 25.70 -11.86 19.97
C LYS A 325 26.78 -11.66 18.91
N PHE A 326 27.81 -10.87 19.24
CA PHE A 326 29.15 -11.08 18.69
C PHE A 326 29.96 -11.77 19.79
N ASP A 327 30.36 -13.01 19.56
CA ASP A 327 31.49 -13.62 20.25
C ASP A 327 32.24 -14.48 19.22
N PHE A 328 33.43 -13.97 18.87
CA PHE A 328 34.55 -14.50 18.07
C PHE A 328 34.29 -15.06 16.67
#